data_AF-A0A0S8A8X0-F1
#
_entry.id   AF-A0A0S8A8X0-F1
#
_cell.length_a   1.000
_cell.length_b   1.000
_cell.length_c   1.000
_cell.angle_alpha   90.00
_cell.angle_beta   90.00
_cell.angle_gamma   90.00
#
_symmetry.space_group_name_H-M   'P 1'
#
loop_
_entity.id
_entity.type
_entity.pdbx_description
1 polymer ?
#
loop_
_entity_poly.entity_id
_entity_poly.type
_entity_poly.pdbx_seq_one_letter_code
_entity_poly.pdbx_strand_id
1 'polypeptide(L)'
;MNDENKTRQQLVDELTALRMRVTESQAIERESQRTEQALKDSEARLRQIIDLVPHMIFAKDWEGRFLLANKAVAEAYGTTVEHLTGSKHAEHHSDDRELRRMLEDDQEVMRDGVPKFIAEESFVDALGKQRFLQTIKIPYRISGKDEPAVLGVALDITERKRDEEERRRLEARVKQAEKRESLTVLAGGLAHDFNELVTRILDG
;
A
#
# COMPACT_ATOMS: atom_id res chain seq x y z
N MET A 1 -14.99 -44.01 -70.16
CA MET A 1 -14.49 -44.65 -68.92
C MET A 1 -13.47 -43.72 -68.28
N ASN A 2 -13.89 -42.61 -67.65
CA ASN A 2 -12.95 -41.74 -66.92
C ASN A 2 -13.58 -40.74 -65.91
N ASP A 3 -14.85 -40.90 -65.52
CA ASP A 3 -15.52 -39.91 -64.65
C ASP A 3 -15.58 -40.30 -63.16
N GLU A 4 -15.68 -41.59 -62.81
CA GLU A 4 -15.79 -41.99 -61.38
C GLU A 4 -14.47 -41.83 -60.59
N ASN A 5 -13.32 -41.89 -61.26
CA ASN A 5 -12.01 -41.78 -60.60
C ASN A 5 -11.66 -40.32 -60.25
N LYS A 6 -12.19 -39.35 -61.02
CA LYS A 6 -12.07 -37.92 -60.71
C LYS A 6 -12.82 -37.55 -59.44
N THR A 7 -14.00 -38.13 -59.21
CA THR A 7 -14.82 -37.86 -58.02
C THR A 7 -14.15 -38.38 -56.73
N ARG A 8 -13.54 -39.56 -56.77
CA ARG A 8 -12.84 -40.11 -55.60
C ARG A 8 -11.58 -39.33 -55.25
N GLN A 9 -10.79 -38.92 -56.25
CA GLN A 9 -9.61 -38.08 -56.01
C GLN A 9 -10.00 -36.70 -55.48
N GLN A 10 -11.04 -36.07 -56.04
CA GLN A 10 -11.58 -34.80 -55.54
C GLN A 10 -12.03 -34.89 -54.08
N LEU A 11 -12.73 -35.95 -53.69
CA LEU A 11 -13.14 -36.18 -52.29
C LEU A 11 -11.94 -36.40 -51.36
N VAL A 12 -10.87 -37.06 -51.83
CA VAL A 12 -9.64 -37.24 -51.05
C VAL A 12 -8.91 -35.91 -50.86
N ASP A 13 -8.85 -35.08 -51.91
CA ASP A 13 -8.23 -33.76 -51.85
C ASP A 13 -9.02 -32.82 -50.92
N GLU A 14 -10.35 -32.83 -51.00
CA GLU A 14 -11.24 -32.09 -50.07
C GLU A 14 -11.10 -32.57 -48.63
N LEU A 15 -11.08 -33.89 -48.39
CA LEU A 15 -10.89 -34.45 -47.04
C LEU A 15 -9.52 -34.08 -46.48
N THR A 16 -8.49 -34.06 -47.31
CA THR A 16 -7.13 -33.66 -46.91
C THR A 16 -7.08 -32.18 -46.57
N ALA A 17 -7.69 -31.33 -47.41
CA ALA A 17 -7.82 -29.90 -47.13
C ALA A 17 -8.61 -29.63 -45.84
N LEU A 18 -9.69 -30.37 -45.60
CA LEU A 18 -10.48 -30.24 -44.37
C LEU A 18 -9.69 -30.67 -43.14
N ARG A 19 -8.93 -31.78 -43.21
CA ARG A 19 -8.05 -32.23 -42.12
C ARG A 19 -6.97 -31.20 -41.80
N MET A 20 -6.37 -30.58 -42.82
CA MET A 20 -5.40 -29.50 -42.61
C MET A 20 -6.04 -28.31 -41.88
N ARG A 21 -7.22 -27.86 -42.33
CA ARG A 21 -7.97 -26.77 -41.65
C ARG A 21 -8.33 -27.10 -40.20
N VAL A 22 -8.76 -28.33 -39.92
CA VAL A 22 -9.05 -28.77 -38.55
C VAL A 22 -7.80 -28.76 -37.69
N THR A 23 -6.66 -29.22 -38.23
CA THR A 23 -5.39 -29.24 -37.50
C THR A 23 -4.90 -27.81 -37.20
N GLU A 24 -5.02 -26.91 -38.16
CA GLU A 24 -4.69 -25.49 -38.01
C GLU A 24 -5.59 -24.82 -36.96
N SER A 25 -6.90 -25.03 -37.03
CA SER A 25 -7.85 -24.51 -36.03
C SER A 25 -7.54 -25.03 -34.63
N GLN A 26 -7.22 -26.32 -34.49
CA GLN A 26 -6.84 -26.91 -33.20
C GLN A 26 -5.51 -26.36 -32.66
N ALA A 27 -4.56 -26.04 -33.54
CA ALA A 27 -3.30 -25.42 -33.14
C ALA A 27 -3.53 -24.00 -32.59
N ILE A 28 -4.34 -23.19 -33.30
CA ILE A 28 -4.73 -21.84 -32.88
C ILE A 28 -5.46 -21.89 -31.53
N GLU A 29 -6.41 -22.82 -31.36
CA GLU A 29 -7.16 -22.96 -30.11
C GLU A 29 -6.25 -23.34 -28.93
N ARG A 30 -5.30 -24.26 -29.14
CA ARG A 30 -4.32 -24.63 -28.10
C ARG A 30 -3.39 -23.47 -27.75
N GLU A 31 -2.98 -22.68 -28.73
CA GLU A 31 -2.14 -21.50 -28.52
C GLU A 31 -2.90 -20.41 -27.75
N SER A 32 -4.17 -20.17 -28.10
CA SER A 32 -5.06 -19.25 -27.40
C SER A 32 -5.25 -19.66 -25.93
N GLN A 33 -5.55 -20.95 -25.67
CA GLN A 33 -5.70 -21.48 -24.32
C GLN A 33 -4.41 -21.36 -23.50
N ARG A 34 -3.25 -21.63 -24.11
CA ARG A 34 -1.94 -21.47 -23.44
C ARG A 34 -1.67 -20.02 -23.06
N THR A 35 -1.98 -19.09 -23.96
CA THR A 35 -1.79 -17.65 -23.72
C THR A 35 -2.73 -17.16 -22.62
N GLU A 36 -3.99 -17.58 -22.65
CA GLU A 36 -4.97 -17.26 -21.61
C GLU A 36 -4.55 -17.82 -20.24
N GLN A 37 -4.07 -19.07 -20.20
CA GLN A 37 -3.60 -19.68 -18.95
C GLN A 37 -2.36 -18.96 -18.41
N ALA A 38 -1.38 -18.65 -19.26
CA ALA A 38 -0.19 -17.93 -18.86
C ALA A 38 -0.52 -16.52 -18.31
N LEU A 39 -1.51 -15.85 -18.91
CA LEU A 39 -2.01 -14.57 -18.41
C LEU A 39 -2.66 -14.73 -17.03
N LYS A 40 -3.57 -15.70 -16.86
CA LYS A 40 -4.22 -16.00 -15.57
C LYS A 40 -3.20 -16.31 -14.48
N ASP A 41 -2.19 -17.12 -14.80
CA ASP A 41 -1.13 -17.49 -13.86
C ASP A 41 -0.29 -16.28 -13.45
N SER A 42 0.00 -15.38 -14.40
CA SER A 42 0.72 -14.13 -14.15
C SER A 42 -0.08 -13.18 -13.26
N GLU A 43 -1.36 -12.98 -13.56
CA GLU A 43 -2.28 -12.14 -12.77
C GLU A 43 -2.45 -12.68 -11.35
N ALA A 44 -2.65 -14.00 -11.20
CA ALA A 44 -2.76 -14.65 -9.91
C ALA A 44 -1.47 -14.49 -9.07
N ARG A 45 -0.30 -14.59 -9.71
CA ARG A 45 0.99 -14.38 -9.04
C ARG A 45 1.14 -12.93 -8.57
N LEU A 46 0.83 -11.94 -9.40
CA LEU A 46 0.89 -10.53 -9.02
C LEU A 46 -0.09 -10.22 -7.89
N ARG A 47 -1.30 -10.78 -7.96
CA ARG A 47 -2.30 -10.67 -6.90
C ARG A 47 -1.79 -11.20 -5.57
N GLN A 48 -1.20 -12.40 -5.56
CA GLN A 48 -0.58 -12.97 -4.37
C GLN A 48 0.52 -12.08 -3.80
N ILE A 49 1.38 -11.52 -4.66
CA ILE A 49 2.47 -10.65 -4.21
C ILE A 49 1.91 -9.43 -3.47
N ILE A 50 0.96 -8.69 -4.07
CA ILE A 50 0.43 -7.47 -3.44
C ILE A 50 -0.35 -7.78 -2.16
N ASP A 51 -1.03 -8.92 -2.08
CA ASP A 51 -1.83 -9.30 -0.90
C ASP A 51 -0.97 -9.78 0.29
N LEU A 52 0.28 -10.20 0.04
CA LEU A 52 1.23 -10.57 1.09
C LEU A 52 1.98 -9.37 1.69
N VAL A 53 1.96 -8.21 1.02
CA VAL A 53 2.64 -7.00 1.53
C VAL A 53 1.78 -6.36 2.64
N PRO A 54 2.34 -6.10 3.84
CA PRO A 54 1.61 -5.49 4.96
C PRO A 54 1.50 -3.95 4.82
N HIS A 55 1.36 -3.47 3.59
CA HIS A 55 1.21 -2.05 3.25
C HIS A 55 0.00 -1.91 2.35
N MET A 56 -0.74 -0.84 2.54
CA MET A 56 -1.93 -0.57 1.74
C MET A 56 -1.51 -0.18 0.33
N ILE A 57 -1.92 -0.98 -0.65
CA ILE A 57 -1.69 -0.72 -2.08
C ILE A 57 -3.03 -0.58 -2.76
N PHE A 58 -3.29 0.57 -3.36
CA PHE A 58 -4.54 0.87 -4.03
C PHE A 58 -4.34 1.65 -5.31
N ALA A 59 -5.26 1.52 -6.26
CA ALA A 59 -5.41 2.45 -7.36
C ALA A 59 -6.83 3.02 -7.36
N LYS A 60 -6.98 4.31 -7.67
CA LYS A 60 -8.29 4.98 -7.73
C LYS A 60 -8.44 5.84 -8.98
N ASP A 61 -9.67 5.94 -9.48
CA ASP A 61 -10.04 6.90 -10.53
C ASP A 61 -10.34 8.30 -9.96
N TRP A 62 -10.71 9.23 -10.84
CA TRP A 62 -10.98 10.63 -10.51
C TRP A 62 -12.09 10.82 -9.48
N GLU A 63 -13.12 9.97 -9.51
CA GLU A 63 -14.24 9.95 -8.57
C GLU A 63 -13.93 9.19 -7.27
N GLY A 64 -12.71 8.70 -7.12
CA GLY A 64 -12.26 7.94 -5.95
C GLY A 64 -12.78 6.50 -5.92
N ARG A 65 -13.19 5.93 -7.06
CA ARG A 65 -13.51 4.50 -7.15
C ARG A 65 -12.25 3.67 -7.10
N PHE A 66 -12.22 2.62 -6.29
CA PHE A 66 -11.08 1.71 -6.25
C PHE A 66 -11.02 0.88 -7.53
N LEU A 67 -9.93 1.03 -8.28
CA LEU A 67 -9.61 0.22 -9.46
C LEU A 67 -8.81 -1.01 -9.07
N LEU A 68 -8.01 -0.88 -8.00
CA LEU A 68 -7.24 -1.94 -7.38
C LEU A 68 -7.20 -1.67 -5.87
N ALA A 69 -7.28 -2.72 -5.09
CA ALA A 69 -6.99 -2.70 -3.67
C ALA A 69 -6.37 -4.04 -3.28
N ASN A 70 -5.29 -4.04 -2.51
CA ASN A 70 -4.76 -5.26 -1.90
C ASN A 70 -5.52 -5.59 -0.60
N LYS A 71 -5.22 -6.76 -0.04
CA LYS A 71 -5.81 -7.25 1.21
C LYS A 71 -5.63 -6.27 2.38
N ALA A 72 -4.48 -5.61 2.50
CA ALA A 72 -4.21 -4.66 3.57
C ALA A 72 -5.17 -3.46 3.54
N VAL A 73 -5.55 -2.96 2.35
CA VAL A 73 -6.56 -1.90 2.22
C VAL A 73 -7.93 -2.41 2.65
N ALA A 74 -8.34 -3.58 2.18
CA ALA A 74 -9.62 -4.17 2.52
C ALA A 74 -9.75 -4.39 4.03
N GLU A 75 -8.71 -4.91 4.69
CA GLU A 75 -8.65 -5.08 6.15
C GLU A 75 -8.73 -3.74 6.89
N ALA A 76 -8.07 -2.69 6.40
CA ALA A 76 -8.13 -1.35 6.99
C ALA A 76 -9.55 -0.75 6.95
N TYR A 77 -10.30 -1.01 5.88
CA TYR A 77 -11.72 -0.63 5.75
C TYR A 77 -12.70 -1.67 6.29
N GLY A 78 -12.22 -2.76 6.90
CA GLY A 78 -13.08 -3.79 7.50
C GLY A 78 -13.96 -4.53 6.48
N THR A 79 -13.51 -4.67 5.24
CA THR A 79 -14.24 -5.30 4.13
C THR A 79 -13.38 -6.32 3.39
N THR A 80 -13.86 -6.82 2.26
CA THR A 80 -13.14 -7.72 1.35
C THR A 80 -12.66 -6.96 0.12
N VAL A 81 -11.63 -7.48 -0.54
CA VAL A 81 -11.10 -6.91 -1.79
C VAL A 81 -12.21 -6.84 -2.85
N GLU A 82 -13.05 -7.88 -2.90
CA GLU A 82 -14.14 -8.02 -3.86
C GLU A 82 -15.22 -6.95 -3.68
N HIS A 83 -15.51 -6.57 -2.43
CA HIS A 83 -16.48 -5.51 -2.14
C HIS A 83 -15.87 -4.11 -2.30
N LEU A 84 -14.57 -3.96 -2.07
CA LEU A 84 -13.89 -2.68 -2.18
C LEU A 84 -13.57 -2.34 -3.63
N THR A 85 -13.19 -3.34 -4.43
CA THR A 85 -12.84 -3.11 -5.84
C THR A 85 -14.09 -2.71 -6.61
N GLY A 86 -14.03 -1.55 -7.26
CA GLY A 86 -15.14 -0.96 -7.97
C GLY A 86 -16.09 -0.16 -7.09
N SER A 87 -15.95 -0.08 -5.77
CA SER A 87 -16.76 0.82 -4.94
C SER A 87 -16.12 2.20 -4.81
N LYS A 88 -16.90 3.22 -4.44
CA LYS A 88 -16.35 4.55 -4.15
C LYS A 88 -15.72 4.57 -2.77
N HIS A 89 -14.59 5.27 -2.64
CA HIS A 89 -13.94 5.50 -1.35
C HIS A 89 -14.88 6.08 -0.29
N ALA A 90 -15.80 6.95 -0.71
CA ALA A 90 -16.82 7.54 0.15
C ALA A 90 -17.82 6.54 0.78
N GLU A 91 -17.97 5.33 0.21
CA GLU A 91 -18.87 4.30 0.73
C GLU A 91 -18.26 3.54 1.92
N HIS A 92 -16.94 3.65 2.11
CA HIS A 92 -16.20 2.91 3.13
C HIS A 92 -15.50 3.80 4.16
N HIS A 93 -15.37 5.11 3.90
CA HIS A 93 -14.65 6.03 4.78
C HIS A 93 -15.62 6.85 5.65
N SER A 94 -15.49 6.73 6.96
CA SER A 94 -16.43 7.34 7.92
C SER A 94 -16.17 8.83 8.21
N ASP A 95 -14.94 9.31 8.00
CA ASP A 95 -14.56 10.72 8.27
C ASP A 95 -14.58 11.56 6.98
N ASP A 96 -15.62 12.37 6.81
CA ASP A 96 -15.81 13.24 5.64
C ASP A 96 -14.68 14.25 5.42
N ARG A 97 -13.97 14.66 6.47
CA ARG A 97 -12.87 15.62 6.34
C ARG A 97 -11.62 14.91 5.85
N GLU A 98 -11.34 13.74 6.38
CA GLU A 98 -10.23 12.90 5.92
C GLU A 98 -10.44 12.45 4.48
N LEU A 99 -11.64 11.96 4.15
CA LEU A 99 -12.02 11.55 2.80
C LEU A 99 -11.81 12.67 1.77
N ARG A 100 -12.27 13.89 2.07
CA ARG A 100 -12.09 15.04 1.18
C ARG A 100 -10.63 15.36 0.94
N ARG A 101 -9.81 15.41 1.99
CA ARG A 101 -8.36 15.61 1.86
C ARG A 101 -7.74 14.55 0.97
N MET A 102 -8.07 13.27 1.20
CA MET A 102 -7.51 12.17 0.42
C MET A 102 -7.92 12.26 -1.06
N LEU A 103 -9.17 12.61 -1.35
CA LEU A 103 -9.67 12.78 -2.72
C LEU A 103 -9.02 13.98 -3.42
N GLU A 104 -8.87 15.11 -2.72
CA GLU A 104 -8.16 16.29 -3.24
C GLU A 104 -6.71 15.95 -3.59
N ASP A 105 -6.01 15.25 -2.70
CA ASP A 105 -4.63 14.78 -2.93
C ASP A 105 -4.54 13.80 -4.11
N ASP A 106 -5.53 12.92 -4.28
CA ASP A 106 -5.60 11.99 -5.41
C ASP A 106 -5.77 12.76 -6.73
N GLN A 107 -6.70 13.71 -6.76
CA GLN A 107 -7.01 14.53 -7.93
C GLN A 107 -5.87 15.48 -8.30
N GLU A 108 -5.15 16.02 -7.32
CA GLU A 108 -3.93 16.81 -7.55
C GLU A 108 -2.87 15.99 -8.30
N VAL A 109 -2.59 14.76 -7.85
CA VAL A 109 -1.63 13.86 -8.50
C VAL A 109 -2.06 13.50 -9.92
N MET A 110 -3.35 13.21 -10.12
CA MET A 110 -3.91 12.90 -11.43
C MET A 110 -3.85 14.09 -12.40
N ARG A 111 -4.16 15.29 -11.91
CA ARG A 111 -4.19 16.52 -12.70
C ARG A 111 -2.78 16.99 -13.08
N ASP A 112 -1.88 16.99 -12.11
CA ASP A 112 -0.56 17.59 -12.27
C ASP A 112 0.45 16.58 -12.83
N GLY A 113 0.16 15.27 -12.74
CA GLY A 113 1.04 14.22 -13.24
C GLY A 113 2.33 14.10 -12.45
N VAL A 114 2.35 14.57 -11.19
CA VAL A 114 3.51 14.58 -10.31
C VAL A 114 3.23 13.71 -9.08
N PRO A 115 4.17 12.84 -8.67
CA PRO A 115 4.03 12.08 -7.42
C PRO A 115 3.94 13.00 -6.20
N LYS A 116 3.04 12.66 -5.28
CA LYS A 116 2.87 13.34 -3.99
C LYS A 116 3.30 12.43 -2.86
N PHE A 117 4.24 12.90 -2.04
CA PHE A 117 4.68 12.21 -0.83
C PHE A 117 4.10 12.89 0.40
N ILE A 118 3.44 12.10 1.23
CA ILE A 118 2.80 12.52 2.48
C ILE A 118 3.56 11.81 3.60
N ALA A 119 4.41 12.56 4.29
CA ALA A 119 5.29 12.01 5.32
C ALA A 119 4.50 11.38 6.48
N GLU A 120 3.34 11.96 6.79
CA GLU A 120 2.44 11.51 7.83
C GLU A 120 1.00 12.00 7.55
N GLU A 121 0.04 11.08 7.61
CA GLU A 121 -1.37 11.41 7.69
C GLU A 121 -2.10 10.54 8.72
N SER A 122 -3.12 11.12 9.34
CA SER A 122 -4.00 10.42 10.27
C SER A 122 -5.07 9.66 9.49
N PHE A 123 -5.24 8.39 9.83
CA PHE A 123 -6.24 7.48 9.29
C PHE A 123 -6.93 6.72 10.42
N VAL A 124 -8.26 6.62 10.37
CA VAL A 124 -9.05 5.82 11.31
C VAL A 124 -9.52 4.56 10.59
N ASP A 125 -9.08 3.40 11.07
CA ASP A 125 -9.52 2.13 10.49
C ASP A 125 -10.96 1.78 10.87
N ALA A 126 -11.51 0.74 10.25
CA ALA A 126 -12.89 0.29 10.51
C ALA A 126 -13.15 -0.19 11.95
N LEU A 127 -12.10 -0.44 12.74
CA LEU A 127 -12.21 -0.75 14.16
C LEU A 127 -12.17 0.51 15.04
N GLY A 128 -12.09 1.70 14.44
CA GLY A 128 -11.98 2.98 15.14
C GLY A 128 -10.57 3.26 15.67
N LYS A 129 -9.56 2.48 15.27
CA LYS A 129 -8.19 2.68 15.74
C LYS A 129 -7.53 3.77 14.91
N GLN A 130 -7.00 4.78 15.60
CA GLN A 130 -6.15 5.79 15.00
C GLN A 130 -4.82 5.17 14.55
N ARG A 131 -4.49 5.36 13.28
CA ARG A 131 -3.23 5.01 12.65
C ARG A 131 -2.57 6.25 12.07
N PHE A 132 -1.25 6.18 11.95
CA PHE A 132 -0.43 7.14 11.23
C PHE A 132 0.12 6.46 9.99
N LEU A 133 -0.18 7.02 8.83
CA LEU A 133 0.25 6.49 7.55
C LEU A 133 1.31 7.39 6.94
N GLN A 134 2.34 6.77 6.35
CA GLN A 134 3.21 7.43 5.40
C GLN A 134 2.80 6.99 4.00
N THR A 135 2.42 7.93 3.15
CA THR A 135 1.78 7.62 1.87
C THR A 135 2.56 8.24 0.73
N ILE A 136 2.77 7.46 -0.33
CA ILE A 136 3.15 7.98 -1.64
C ILE A 136 2.01 7.74 -2.62
N LYS A 137 1.67 8.79 -3.37
CA LYS A 137 0.67 8.78 -4.44
C LYS A 137 1.39 9.06 -5.75
N ILE A 138 1.19 8.20 -6.74
CA ILE A 138 1.91 8.22 -8.02
C ILE A 138 0.88 8.31 -9.14
N PRO A 139 1.09 9.17 -10.15
CA PRO A 139 0.24 9.19 -11.34
C PRO A 139 0.23 7.82 -12.01
N TYR A 140 -0.96 7.34 -12.32
CA TYR A 140 -1.18 6.03 -12.93
C TYR A 140 -2.13 6.18 -14.12
N ARG A 141 -2.03 5.27 -15.08
CA ARG A 141 -2.98 5.21 -16.21
C ARG A 141 -3.61 3.83 -16.23
N ILE A 142 -4.91 3.81 -16.45
CA ILE A 142 -5.66 2.55 -16.57
C ILE A 142 -5.23 1.88 -17.87
N SER A 143 -4.84 0.60 -17.82
CA SER A 143 -4.46 -0.12 -19.04
C SER A 143 -5.63 -0.13 -20.03
N GLY A 144 -5.37 0.30 -21.27
CA GLY A 144 -6.37 0.33 -22.35
C GLY A 144 -7.34 1.51 -22.33
N LYS A 145 -7.30 2.39 -21.33
CA LYS A 145 -8.07 3.64 -21.29
C LYS A 145 -7.12 4.78 -20.97
N ASP A 146 -7.10 5.83 -21.78
CA ASP A 146 -6.22 7.00 -21.54
C ASP A 146 -6.71 7.88 -20.38
N GLU A 147 -7.35 7.26 -19.38
CA GLU A 147 -7.97 7.87 -18.21
C GLU A 147 -6.94 7.97 -17.08
N PRO A 148 -6.77 9.17 -16.47
CA PRO A 148 -5.88 9.35 -15.34
C PRO A 148 -6.41 8.63 -14.11
N ALA A 149 -5.50 8.02 -13.37
CA ALA A 149 -5.73 7.36 -12.11
C ALA A 149 -4.57 7.68 -11.15
N VAL A 150 -4.73 7.32 -9.89
CA VAL A 150 -3.65 7.39 -8.90
C VAL A 150 -3.35 6.00 -8.37
N LEU A 151 -2.06 5.67 -8.23
CA LEU A 151 -1.58 4.52 -7.49
C LEU A 151 -1.03 5.01 -6.15
N GLY A 152 -1.60 4.53 -5.05
CA GLY A 152 -1.16 4.85 -3.70
C GLY A 152 -0.52 3.66 -3.01
N VAL A 153 0.55 3.92 -2.27
CA VAL A 153 1.13 2.99 -1.30
C VAL A 153 1.20 3.69 0.05
N ALA A 154 0.53 3.14 1.06
CA ALA A 154 0.48 3.69 2.41
C ALA A 154 1.03 2.68 3.42
N LEU A 155 2.06 3.11 4.16
CA LEU A 155 2.75 2.34 5.19
C LEU A 155 2.23 2.76 6.55
N ASP A 156 1.79 1.80 7.36
CA ASP A 156 1.45 2.06 8.76
C ASP A 156 2.74 2.30 9.57
N ILE A 157 2.93 3.53 10.02
CA ILE A 157 4.09 3.95 10.83
C ILE A 157 3.71 4.14 12.30
N THR A 158 2.53 3.67 12.71
CA THR A 158 2.00 3.88 14.07
C THR A 158 2.91 3.32 15.15
N GLU A 159 3.41 2.10 14.99
CA GLU A 159 4.32 1.48 15.97
C GLU A 159 5.64 2.22 16.05
N ARG A 160 6.25 2.52 14.89
CA ARG A 160 7.48 3.33 14.83
C ARG A 160 7.34 4.67 15.54
N LYS A 161 6.19 5.34 15.39
CA LYS A 161 5.92 6.60 16.10
C LYS A 161 5.81 6.42 17.60
N ARG A 162 5.14 5.37 18.07
CA ARG A 162 5.04 5.06 19.50
C ARG A 162 6.41 4.80 20.11
N ASP A 163 7.25 4.03 19.42
CA ASP A 163 8.61 3.74 19.87
C ASP A 163 9.48 5.01 19.91
N GLU A 164 9.36 5.87 18.89
CA GLU A 164 10.07 7.16 18.86
C GLU A 164 9.63 8.09 19.99
N GLU A 165 8.32 8.14 20.29
CA GLU A 165 7.78 8.96 21.38
C GLU A 165 8.18 8.43 22.76
N GLU A 166 8.13 7.12 22.96
CA GLU A 166 8.60 6.48 24.19
C GLU A 166 10.09 6.75 24.42
N ARG A 167 10.91 6.58 23.38
CA ARG A 167 12.35 6.88 23.44
C ARG A 167 12.59 8.34 23.82
N ARG A 168 11.92 9.31 23.18
CA ARG A 168 12.04 10.73 23.53
C ARG A 168 11.64 11.01 24.97
N ARG A 169 10.59 10.35 25.47
CA ARG A 169 10.15 10.48 26.85
C ARG A 169 11.18 9.93 27.84
N LEU A 170 11.79 8.78 27.55
CA LEU A 170 12.84 8.19 28.38
C LEU A 170 14.09 9.07 28.39
N GLU A 171 14.54 9.57 27.23
CA GLU A 171 15.68 10.48 27.12
C GLU A 171 15.47 11.77 27.93
N ALA A 172 14.25 12.34 27.91
CA ALA A 172 13.91 13.50 28.71
C ALA A 172 13.99 13.21 30.22
N ARG A 173 13.55 12.02 30.67
CA ARG A 173 13.62 11.61 32.08
C ARG A 173 15.06 11.40 32.55
N VAL A 174 15.91 10.80 31.71
CA VAL A 174 17.33 10.62 32.01
C VAL A 174 18.02 11.98 32.16
N LYS A 175 17.84 12.90 31.21
CA LYS A 175 18.40 14.26 31.30
C LYS A 175 17.94 15.02 32.53
N GLN A 176 16.69 14.84 32.94
CA GLN A 176 16.16 15.47 34.16
C GLN A 176 16.79 14.86 35.43
N ALA A 177 17.03 13.55 35.46
CA ALA A 177 17.67 12.86 36.58
C ALA A 177 19.14 13.29 36.74
N GLU A 178 19.91 13.33 35.66
CA GLU A 178 21.32 13.78 35.66
C GLU A 178 21.47 15.21 36.20
N LYS A 179 20.56 16.11 35.79
CA LYS A 179 20.54 17.50 36.30
C LYS A 179 20.26 17.57 37.80
N ARG A 180 19.37 16.71 38.30
CA ARG A 180 19.03 16.64 39.74
C ARG A 180 20.18 16.05 40.55
N GLU A 181 20.87 15.05 40.02
CA GLU A 181 22.05 14.45 40.67
C GLU A 181 23.18 15.47 40.80
N SER A 182 23.49 16.20 39.72
CA SER A 182 24.51 17.26 39.73
C SER A 182 24.22 18.35 40.78
N LEU A 183 22.96 18.77 40.90
CA LEU A 183 22.53 19.72 41.94
C LEU A 183 22.67 19.14 43.36
N THR A 184 22.41 17.84 43.52
CA THR A 184 22.53 17.16 44.82
C THR A 184 23.99 17.07 45.25
N VAL A 185 24.91 16.74 44.33
CA VAL A 185 26.35 16.70 44.60
C VAL A 185 26.88 18.08 44.99
N LEU A 186 26.50 19.13 44.24
CA LEU A 186 26.90 20.50 44.56
C LEU A 186 26.35 20.97 45.92
N ALA A 187 25.08 20.68 46.22
CA ALA A 187 24.48 21.01 47.51
C ALA A 187 25.16 20.29 48.68
N GLY A 188 25.54 19.02 48.50
CA GLY A 188 26.30 18.25 49.49
C GLY A 188 27.68 18.83 49.77
N GLY A 189 28.41 19.22 48.71
CA GLY A 189 29.71 19.89 48.85
C GLY A 189 29.60 21.24 49.55
N LEU A 190 28.65 22.09 49.15
CA LEU A 190 28.40 23.38 49.80
C LEU A 190 27.99 23.23 51.27
N ALA A 191 27.18 22.21 51.59
CA ALA A 191 26.79 21.94 52.97
C ALA A 191 27.99 21.53 53.83
N HIS A 192 28.91 20.71 53.30
CA HIS A 192 30.15 20.36 53.98
C HIS A 192 31.00 21.60 54.28
N ASP A 193 31.28 22.41 53.25
CA ASP A 193 32.10 23.63 53.38
C ASP A 193 31.49 24.62 54.38
N PHE A 194 30.16 24.76 54.37
CA PHE A 194 29.44 25.61 55.30
C PHE A 194 29.56 25.11 56.74
N ASN A 195 29.44 23.81 56.95
CA ASN A 195 29.54 23.21 58.28
C ASN A 195 30.96 23.34 58.86
N GLU A 196 31.99 23.21 58.01
CA GLU A 196 33.39 23.39 58.39
C GLU A 196 33.69 24.85 58.80
N LEU A 197 33.13 25.82 58.07
CA LEU A 197 33.20 27.25 58.40
C LEU A 197 32.52 27.58 59.73
N VAL A 198 31.30 27.08 59.95
CA VAL A 198 30.56 27.30 61.20
C VAL A 198 31.32 26.72 62.38
N THR A 199 31.88 25.51 62.23
CA THR A 199 32.69 24.86 63.28
C THR A 199 33.93 25.70 63.62
N ARG A 200 34.66 26.23 62.64
CA ARG A 200 35.82 27.12 62.89
C ARG A 200 35.46 28.44 63.60
N ILE A 201 34.25 28.96 63.40
CA ILE A 201 33.78 30.19 64.06
C ILE A 201 33.34 29.91 65.50
N LEU A 202 32.80 28.72 65.78
CA LEU A 202 32.31 28.35 67.10
C LEU A 202 33.42 27.85 68.04
N ASP A 203 34.47 27.22 67.49
CA ASP A 203 35.57 26.63 68.27
C ASP A 203 36.84 27.51 68.34
N GLY A 204 36.79 28.73 67.79
CA GLY A 204 37.89 29.72 67.81
C GLY A 204 37.53 30.98 68.58
#